data_AF-A0A1Q5UGU8-F1
#
_entry.id   AF-A0A1Q5UGU8-F1
#
_cell.length_a   1.000
_cell.length_b   1.000
_cell.length_c   1.000
_cell.angle_alpha   90.00
_cell.angle_beta   90.00
_cell.angle_gamma   90.00
#
_symmetry.space_group_name_H-M   'P 1'
#
loop_
_entity.id
_entity.type
_entity.pdbx_description
1 polymer ?
#
loop_
_entity_poly.entity_id
_entity_poly.type
_entity_poly.pdbx_seq_one_letter_code
_entity_poly.pdbx_strand_id
1 'polypeptide(L)'
;MSLLDARTEDLLSTPQPTTLIELLARAHALLLYQIMRLFAGDVRSYATANSLFGTLESTVVALCDSLYFPDPSESTELLPLSMDPIIEFWEWWALQESARRTMLLTFYFIQIYKVLRGDIPVHCDGKLGLSHSWYLSAQLWNSQSAFDFAVAWAEKDHFVVRDLDFTAILENAQPDDVDLFGRMLMVTLLGIDGAKAWFYAKGAIM
;
A
#
# COMPACT_ATOMS: atom_id res chain seq x y z
N MET A 1 29.38 15.71 -0.78
CA MET A 1 28.02 15.28 -1.14
C MET A 1 27.99 13.76 -1.08
N SER A 2 27.14 13.15 -0.26
CA SER A 2 27.04 11.68 -0.23
C SER A 2 26.42 11.19 -1.54
N LEU A 3 26.65 9.92 -1.91
CA LEU A 3 26.00 9.31 -3.09
C LEU A 3 24.47 9.42 -2.99
N LEU A 4 23.90 9.26 -1.79
CA LEU A 4 22.47 9.40 -1.54
C LEU A 4 21.97 10.83 -1.82
N ASP A 5 22.74 11.85 -1.43
CA ASP A 5 22.40 13.25 -1.72
C ASP A 5 22.39 13.53 -3.22
N ALA A 6 23.42 13.08 -3.93
CA ALA A 6 23.50 13.24 -5.39
C ALA A 6 22.29 12.59 -6.08
N ARG A 7 21.95 11.34 -5.71
CA ARG A 7 20.81 10.62 -6.29
C ARG A 7 19.45 11.20 -5.93
N THR A 8 19.33 11.78 -4.73
CA THR A 8 18.11 12.48 -4.33
C THR A 8 17.95 13.76 -5.15
N GLU A 9 19.03 14.54 -5.30
CA GLU A 9 19.02 15.79 -6.07
C GLU A 9 18.74 15.52 -7.56
N ASP A 10 19.37 14.50 -8.15
CA ASP A 10 19.08 14.03 -9.51
C ASP A 10 17.57 13.76 -9.67
N LEU A 11 16.97 12.98 -8.76
CA LEU A 11 15.54 12.65 -8.82
C LEU A 11 14.65 13.89 -8.65
N LEU A 12 14.97 14.78 -7.71
CA LEU A 12 14.20 16.00 -7.46
C LEU A 12 14.30 17.01 -8.61
N SER A 13 15.40 16.99 -9.38
CA SER A 13 15.59 17.84 -10.57
C SER A 13 14.72 17.42 -11.76
N THR A 14 14.24 16.17 -11.79
CA THR A 14 13.36 15.70 -12.86
C THR A 14 11.93 16.17 -12.63
N PRO A 15 11.20 16.58 -13.70
CA PRO A 15 9.81 16.97 -13.60
C PRO A 15 8.95 15.81 -13.10
N GLN A 16 7.84 16.14 -12.45
CA GLN A 16 6.90 15.13 -11.99
C GLN A 16 6.30 14.38 -13.19
N PRO A 17 6.38 13.03 -13.22
CA PRO A 17 5.76 12.24 -14.27
C PRO A 17 4.24 12.33 -14.25
N THR A 18 3.61 11.91 -15.34
CA THR A 18 2.15 11.90 -15.47
C THR A 18 1.57 10.49 -15.64
N THR A 19 2.39 9.51 -16.00
CA THR A 19 1.92 8.12 -16.15
C THR A 19 1.96 7.39 -14.81
N LEU A 20 1.01 6.47 -14.60
CA LEU A 20 0.89 5.69 -13.36
C LEU A 20 2.18 4.94 -13.01
N ILE A 21 2.80 4.27 -14.00
CA ILE A 21 4.01 3.48 -13.79
C ILE A 21 5.22 4.35 -13.39
N GLU A 22 5.38 5.52 -14.02
CA GLU A 22 6.48 6.43 -13.69
C GLU A 22 6.25 7.12 -12.34
N LEU A 23 5.01 7.48 -12.02
CA LEU A 23 4.63 8.01 -10.70
C LEU A 23 4.91 6.97 -9.60
N LEU A 24 4.55 5.70 -9.84
CA LEU A 24 4.82 4.61 -8.91
C LEU A 24 6.32 4.42 -8.70
N ALA A 25 7.11 4.37 -9.78
CA ALA A 25 8.56 4.25 -9.70
C ALA A 25 9.20 5.43 -8.95
N ARG A 26 8.73 6.65 -9.21
CA ARG A 26 9.17 7.85 -8.48
C ARG A 26 8.81 7.76 -7.00
N ALA A 27 7.60 7.34 -6.66
CA ALA A 27 7.16 7.16 -5.28
C ALA A 27 8.02 6.12 -4.54
N HIS A 28 8.31 4.97 -5.16
CA HIS A 28 9.21 3.96 -4.59
C HIS A 28 10.61 4.50 -4.32
N ALA A 29 11.19 5.23 -5.27
CA ALA A 29 12.52 5.81 -5.11
C ALA A 29 12.54 6.86 -3.98
N LEU A 30 11.56 7.76 -3.94
CA LEU A 30 11.43 8.76 -2.88
C LEU A 30 11.23 8.12 -1.50
N LEU A 31 10.36 7.11 -1.39
CA LEU A 31 10.11 6.37 -0.16
C LEU A 31 11.39 5.68 0.33
N LEU A 32 12.13 5.02 -0.56
CA LEU A 32 13.39 4.35 -0.23
C LEU A 32 14.43 5.35 0.29
N TYR A 33 14.61 6.48 -0.41
CA TYR A 33 15.55 7.52 0.01
C TYR A 33 15.14 8.14 1.34
N GLN A 34 13.84 8.34 1.58
CA GLN A 34 13.34 8.84 2.85
C GLN A 34 13.62 7.86 3.99
N ILE A 35 13.38 6.56 3.81
CA ILE A 35 13.70 5.51 4.78
C ILE A 35 15.21 5.51 5.07
N MET A 36 16.06 5.47 4.04
CA MET A 36 17.52 5.49 4.22
C MET A 36 18.00 6.70 5.02
N ARG A 37 17.43 7.89 4.76
CA ARG A 37 17.78 9.13 5.48
C ARG A 37 17.37 9.11 6.95
N LEU A 38 16.16 8.62 7.26
CA LEU A 38 15.70 8.54 8.66
C LEU A 38 16.57 7.60 9.51
N PHE A 39 17.06 6.52 8.92
CA PHE A 39 17.90 5.54 9.62
C PHE A 39 19.41 5.80 9.51
N ALA A 40 19.85 6.90 8.86
CA ALA A 40 21.27 7.25 8.71
C ALA A 40 21.92 7.81 9.99
N GLY A 41 21.13 8.18 11.01
CA GLY A 41 21.63 8.61 12.33
C GLY A 41 22.23 10.03 12.39
N ASP A 42 22.01 10.86 11.37
CA ASP A 42 22.54 12.23 11.25
C ASP A 42 21.46 13.31 11.49
N VAL A 43 21.76 14.30 12.34
CA VAL A 43 20.85 15.44 12.65
C VAL A 43 20.60 16.36 11.45
N ARG A 44 21.57 16.54 10.54
CA ARG A 44 21.42 17.35 9.31
C ARG A 44 20.45 16.71 8.32
N SER A 45 20.28 15.39 8.39
CA SER A 45 19.32 14.64 7.60
C SER A 45 17.86 15.00 7.94
N TYR A 46 17.56 15.61 9.10
CA TYR A 46 16.19 15.97 9.49
C TYR A 46 15.63 17.20 8.75
N ALA A 47 16.46 18.21 8.45
CA ALA A 47 16.01 19.40 7.72
C ALA A 47 15.69 19.08 6.25
N THR A 48 16.55 18.27 5.61
CA THR A 48 16.35 17.78 4.23
C THR A 48 15.30 16.66 4.14
N ALA A 49 15.11 15.87 5.21
CA ALA A 49 14.00 14.91 5.29
C ALA A 49 12.64 15.60 5.17
N ASN A 50 12.47 16.78 5.77
CA ASN A 50 11.18 17.48 5.72
C ASN A 50 10.81 17.95 4.30
N SER A 51 11.79 18.36 3.47
CA SER A 51 11.51 18.72 2.08
C SER A 51 11.16 17.50 1.22
N LEU A 52 11.82 16.36 1.48
CA LEU A 52 11.58 15.13 0.73
C LEU A 52 10.20 14.52 1.07
N PHE A 53 9.73 14.64 2.32
CA PHE A 53 8.36 14.29 2.68
C PHE A 53 7.31 15.05 1.87
N GLY A 54 7.50 16.36 1.67
CA GLY A 54 6.58 17.17 0.86
C GLY A 54 6.51 16.71 -0.60
N THR A 55 7.65 16.37 -1.21
CA THR A 55 7.70 15.84 -2.58
C THR A 55 7.14 14.42 -2.68
N LEU A 56 7.37 13.58 -1.67
CA LEU A 56 6.80 12.23 -1.60
C LEU A 56 5.28 12.30 -1.50
N GLU A 57 4.75 13.16 -0.63
CA GLU A 57 3.31 13.40 -0.47
C GLU A 57 2.70 13.92 -1.78
N SER A 58 3.29 14.92 -2.43
CA SER A 58 2.78 15.45 -3.71
C SER A 58 2.84 14.42 -4.85
N THR A 59 3.86 13.56 -4.87
CA THR A 59 3.99 12.49 -5.87
C THR A 59 2.90 11.44 -5.68
N VAL A 60 2.64 11.03 -4.44
CA VAL A 60 1.60 10.03 -4.14
C VAL A 60 0.20 10.62 -4.33
N VAL A 61 -0.04 11.89 -4.02
CA VAL A 61 -1.33 12.53 -4.34
C VAL A 61 -1.61 12.50 -5.85
N ALA A 62 -0.62 12.80 -6.70
CA ALA A 62 -0.81 12.68 -8.14
C ALA A 62 -0.97 11.23 -8.61
N LEU A 63 -0.37 10.26 -7.91
CA LEU A 63 -0.61 8.84 -8.15
C LEU A 63 -2.08 8.49 -7.93
N CYS A 64 -2.70 9.03 -6.86
CA CYS A 64 -4.11 8.79 -6.52
C CYS A 64 -5.06 9.17 -7.66
N ASP A 65 -4.77 10.22 -8.42
CA ASP A 65 -5.61 10.68 -9.53
C ASP A 65 -5.76 9.62 -10.65
N SER A 66 -4.85 8.65 -10.71
CA SER A 66 -4.85 7.54 -11.68
C SER A 66 -5.26 6.20 -11.08
N LEU A 67 -5.62 6.15 -9.79
CA LEU A 67 -6.01 4.93 -9.10
C LEU A 67 -7.49 4.63 -9.26
N TYR A 68 -7.77 3.36 -9.53
CA TYR A 68 -9.09 2.79 -9.29
C TYR A 68 -9.17 2.27 -7.85
N PHE A 69 -10.27 2.58 -7.16
CA PHE A 69 -10.54 2.11 -5.80
C PHE A 69 -11.75 1.17 -5.81
N PRO A 70 -11.58 -0.14 -5.56
CA PRO A 70 -12.69 -1.09 -5.54
C PRO A 70 -13.67 -0.79 -4.40
N ASP A 71 -14.97 -0.99 -4.63
CA ASP A 71 -15.99 -0.90 -3.58
C ASP A 71 -16.32 -2.31 -3.03
N PRO A 72 -16.35 -2.53 -1.71
CA PRO A 72 -16.73 -3.82 -1.13
C PRO A 72 -18.13 -4.33 -1.53
N SER A 73 -19.00 -3.46 -2.03
CA SER A 73 -20.34 -3.80 -2.52
C SER A 73 -20.40 -4.11 -4.02
N GLU A 74 -19.31 -3.90 -4.76
CA GLU A 74 -19.22 -4.28 -6.17
C GLU A 74 -19.22 -5.80 -6.32
N SER A 75 -20.03 -6.29 -7.25
CA SER A 75 -20.03 -7.71 -7.60
C SER A 75 -18.74 -8.07 -8.32
N THR A 76 -18.11 -9.20 -7.94
CA THR A 76 -16.96 -9.75 -8.65
C THR A 76 -17.25 -9.91 -10.13
N GLU A 77 -16.48 -9.21 -10.97
CA GLU A 77 -16.59 -9.33 -12.42
C GLU A 77 -16.16 -10.71 -12.88
N LEU A 78 -16.96 -11.33 -13.76
CA LEU A 78 -16.60 -12.58 -14.40
C LEU A 78 -15.52 -12.33 -15.45
N LEU A 79 -14.39 -13.00 -15.29
CA LEU A 79 -13.31 -12.92 -16.27
C LEU A 79 -13.70 -13.61 -17.59
N PRO A 80 -13.21 -13.11 -18.73
CA PRO A 80 -13.45 -13.72 -20.04
C PRO A 80 -12.80 -15.10 -20.14
N LEU A 81 -13.24 -15.92 -21.11
CA LEU A 81 -12.74 -17.29 -21.29
C LEU A 81 -11.36 -17.37 -21.98
N SER A 82 -10.96 -16.32 -22.71
CA SER A 82 -9.68 -16.28 -23.44
C SER A 82 -8.56 -15.73 -22.56
N MET A 83 -7.32 -16.19 -22.79
CA MET A 83 -6.18 -15.78 -21.99
C MET A 83 -5.71 -14.34 -22.24
N ASP A 84 -5.78 -13.82 -23.47
CA ASP A 84 -5.21 -12.49 -23.77
C ASP A 84 -5.82 -11.37 -22.92
N PRO A 85 -7.17 -11.24 -22.79
CA PRO A 85 -7.75 -10.22 -21.92
C PRO A 85 -7.51 -10.48 -20.42
N ILE A 86 -7.34 -11.74 -20.01
CA ILE A 86 -6.99 -12.08 -18.63
C ILE A 86 -5.58 -11.58 -18.31
N ILE A 87 -4.63 -11.76 -19.23
CA ILE A 87 -3.26 -11.29 -19.06
C ILE A 87 -3.26 -9.77 -18.93
N GLU A 88 -3.94 -9.06 -19.84
CA GLU A 88 -4.05 -7.59 -19.79
C GLU A 88 -4.70 -7.11 -18.47
N PHE A 89 -5.77 -7.77 -18.03
CA PHE A 89 -6.44 -7.44 -16.78
C PHE A 89 -5.55 -7.70 -15.56
N TRP A 90 -4.82 -8.82 -15.52
CA TRP A 90 -3.92 -9.14 -14.42
C TRP A 90 -2.75 -8.17 -14.33
N GLU A 91 -2.13 -7.81 -15.46
CA GLU A 91 -1.04 -6.83 -15.49
C GLU A 91 -1.51 -5.45 -15.01
N TRP A 92 -2.68 -5.01 -15.48
CA TRP A 92 -3.31 -3.79 -15.02
C TRP A 92 -3.63 -3.85 -13.52
N TRP A 93 -4.25 -4.94 -13.06
CA TRP A 93 -4.62 -5.13 -11.67
C TRP A 93 -3.40 -5.11 -10.77
N ALA A 94 -2.32 -5.80 -11.15
CA ALA A 94 -1.08 -5.86 -10.38
C ALA A 94 -0.42 -4.49 -10.27
N LEU A 95 -0.41 -3.71 -11.36
CA LEU A 95 0.10 -2.33 -11.35
C LEU A 95 -0.73 -1.43 -10.42
N GLN A 96 -2.05 -1.49 -10.55
CA GLN A 96 -2.99 -0.73 -9.74
C GLN A 96 -2.90 -1.09 -8.26
N GLU A 97 -2.82 -2.38 -7.94
CA GLU A 97 -2.72 -2.88 -6.57
C GLU A 97 -1.38 -2.52 -5.93
N SER A 98 -0.29 -2.62 -6.69
CA SER A 98 1.03 -2.13 -6.27
C SER A 98 1.00 -0.63 -5.94
N ALA A 99 0.29 0.16 -6.77
CA ALA A 99 0.16 1.59 -6.57
C ALA A 99 -0.71 1.94 -5.34
N ARG A 100 -1.86 1.28 -5.15
CA ARG A 100 -2.68 1.41 -3.93
C ARG A 100 -1.91 1.07 -2.66
N ARG A 101 -1.20 -0.06 -2.64
CA ARG A 101 -0.39 -0.48 -1.49
C ARG A 101 0.76 0.49 -1.19
N THR A 102 1.40 1.02 -2.25
CA THR A 102 2.47 2.03 -2.11
C THR A 102 1.93 3.35 -1.55
N MET A 103 0.76 3.79 -2.03
CA MET A 103 0.06 4.95 -1.51
C MET A 103 -0.22 4.78 -0.01
N LEU A 104 -0.85 3.66 0.38
CA LEU A 104 -1.15 3.36 1.79
C LEU A 104 0.10 3.33 2.65
N LEU A 105 1.13 2.59 2.23
CA LEU A 105 2.41 2.51 2.93
C LEU A 105 3.03 3.89 3.14
N THR A 106 2.98 4.74 2.11
CA THR A 106 3.54 6.10 2.17
C THR A 106 2.79 6.97 3.15
N PHE A 107 1.45 6.99 3.12
CA PHE A 107 0.67 7.76 4.08
C PHE A 107 0.87 7.26 5.51
N TYR A 108 0.88 5.94 5.73
CA TYR A 108 1.22 5.37 7.03
C TYR A 108 2.59 5.84 7.53
N PHE A 109 3.60 5.75 6.67
CA PHE A 109 4.96 6.15 7.00
C PHE A 109 5.05 7.64 7.36
N ILE A 110 4.37 8.51 6.60
CA ILE A 110 4.27 9.95 6.90
C ILE A 110 3.59 10.19 8.25
N GLN A 111 2.46 9.52 8.52
CA GLN A 111 1.71 9.71 9.77
C GLN A 111 2.51 9.21 10.99
N ILE A 112 3.16 8.05 10.90
CA ILE A 112 4.04 7.54 11.95
C ILE A 112 5.17 8.53 12.23
N TYR A 113 5.79 9.09 11.18
CA TYR A 113 6.84 10.09 11.35
C TYR A 113 6.33 11.38 12.02
N LYS A 114 5.14 11.87 11.65
CA LYS A 114 4.49 13.03 12.31
C LYS A 114 4.26 12.75 13.79
N VAL A 115 3.70 11.58 14.14
CA VAL A 115 3.49 11.16 15.53
C VAL A 115 4.80 11.09 16.31
N LEU A 116 5.86 10.48 15.74
CA LEU A 116 7.17 10.37 16.39
C LEU A 116 7.83 11.73 16.66
N ARG A 117 7.50 12.75 15.86
CA ARG A 117 7.94 14.13 16.09
C ARG A 117 7.12 14.89 17.14
N GLY A 118 6.02 14.33 17.61
CA GLY A 118 5.05 15.02 18.48
C GLY A 118 4.05 15.88 17.71
N ASP A 119 4.04 15.82 16.37
CA ASP A 119 3.06 16.49 15.52
C ASP A 119 1.78 15.64 15.43
N ILE A 120 1.10 15.49 16.57
CA ILE A 120 -0.10 14.64 16.69
C ILE A 120 -1.30 15.39 16.10
N PRO A 121 -2.01 14.82 15.10
CA PRO A 121 -3.24 15.41 14.59
C PRO A 121 -4.27 15.58 15.70
N VAL A 122 -4.97 16.72 15.72
CA VAL A 122 -6.05 16.98 16.70
C VAL A 122 -7.18 15.96 16.57
N HIS A 123 -7.36 15.39 15.38
CA HIS A 123 -8.33 14.34 15.09
C HIS A 123 -7.68 13.26 14.20
N CYS A 124 -7.83 12.01 14.60
CA CYS A 124 -7.48 10.84 13.79
C CYS A 124 -8.79 10.12 13.48
N ASP A 125 -9.20 10.17 12.22
CA ASP A 125 -10.40 9.49 11.71
C ASP A 125 -10.14 8.01 11.38
N GLY A 126 -8.90 7.55 11.55
CA GLY A 126 -8.45 6.21 11.18
C GLY A 126 -8.27 6.00 9.68
N LYS A 127 -8.53 7.00 8.82
CA LYS A 127 -8.55 6.87 7.35
C LYS A 127 -7.31 7.42 6.66
N LEU A 128 -6.30 7.83 7.42
CA LEU A 128 -5.08 8.49 6.90
C LEU A 128 -5.35 9.82 6.16
N GLY A 129 -6.56 10.38 6.30
CA GLY A 129 -6.98 11.62 5.65
C GLY A 129 -7.42 11.51 4.18
N LEU A 130 -7.53 10.29 3.63
CA LEU A 130 -7.99 10.04 2.25
C LEU A 130 -8.86 8.78 2.18
N SER A 131 -9.92 8.82 1.36
CA SER A 131 -10.68 7.60 1.04
C SER A 131 -9.81 6.64 0.26
N HIS A 132 -9.80 5.37 0.64
CA HIS A 132 -8.97 4.36 -0.03
C HIS A 132 -9.55 2.97 0.13
N SER A 133 -9.19 2.09 -0.79
CA SER A 133 -9.47 0.66 -0.67
C SER A 133 -8.39 -0.17 -1.34
N TRP A 134 -8.25 -1.45 -0.99
CA TRP A 134 -7.28 -2.39 -1.58
C TRP A 134 -7.74 -3.84 -1.39
N TYR A 135 -7.12 -4.77 -2.10
CA TYR A 135 -7.45 -6.20 -2.05
C TYR A 135 -6.54 -6.93 -1.06
N LEU A 136 -7.13 -7.49 0.00
CA LEU A 136 -6.41 -8.19 1.06
C LEU A 136 -6.02 -9.63 0.69
N SER A 137 -6.73 -10.24 -0.27
CA SER A 137 -6.55 -11.64 -0.67
C SER A 137 -5.10 -11.99 -1.00
N ALA A 138 -4.52 -12.88 -0.20
CA ALA A 138 -3.20 -13.45 -0.42
C ALA A 138 -3.12 -14.26 -1.70
N GLN A 139 -4.20 -14.91 -2.12
CA GLN A 139 -4.23 -15.73 -3.32
C GLN A 139 -4.15 -14.85 -4.57
N LEU A 140 -4.88 -13.73 -4.60
CA LEU A 140 -4.77 -12.75 -5.68
C LEU A 140 -3.37 -12.14 -5.74
N TRP A 141 -2.86 -11.66 -4.61
CA TRP A 141 -1.56 -10.98 -4.57
C TRP A 141 -0.38 -11.88 -4.91
N ASN A 142 -0.40 -13.13 -4.43
CA ASN A 142 0.72 -14.06 -4.62
C ASN A 142 0.66 -14.85 -5.94
N SER A 143 -0.37 -14.65 -6.76
CA SER A 143 -0.49 -15.30 -8.07
C SER A 143 0.73 -14.98 -8.95
N GLN A 144 1.39 -16.01 -9.47
CA GLN A 144 2.63 -15.88 -10.26
C GLN A 144 2.38 -15.90 -11.78
N SER A 145 1.13 -16.14 -12.18
CA SER A 145 0.71 -16.14 -13.58
C SER A 145 -0.71 -15.59 -13.71
N ALA A 146 -1.04 -15.10 -14.90
CA ALA A 146 -2.39 -14.66 -15.24
C ALA A 146 -3.43 -15.79 -15.07
N PHE A 147 -3.01 -17.04 -15.31
CA PHE A 147 -3.87 -18.21 -15.12
C PHE A 147 -4.18 -18.45 -13.64
N ASP A 148 -3.16 -18.47 -12.78
CA ASP A 148 -3.35 -18.66 -11.33
C ASP A 148 -4.19 -17.52 -10.74
N PHE A 149 -3.96 -16.29 -11.24
CA PHE A 149 -4.77 -15.14 -10.88
C PHE A 149 -6.24 -15.33 -11.29
N ALA A 150 -6.52 -15.81 -12.50
CA ALA A 150 -7.89 -16.04 -12.94
C ALA A 150 -8.62 -17.12 -12.11
N VAL A 151 -7.92 -18.19 -11.75
CA VAL A 151 -8.45 -19.22 -10.84
C VAL A 151 -8.75 -18.62 -9.47
N ALA A 152 -7.80 -17.88 -8.88
CA ALA A 152 -7.99 -17.22 -7.60
C ALA A 152 -9.13 -16.19 -7.65
N TRP A 153 -9.24 -15.42 -8.73
CA TRP A 153 -10.29 -14.44 -8.94
C TRP A 153 -11.69 -15.07 -8.97
N ALA A 154 -11.83 -16.25 -9.57
CA ALA A 154 -13.10 -16.96 -9.65
C ALA A 154 -13.47 -17.72 -8.37
N GLU A 155 -12.48 -18.24 -7.64
CA GLU A 155 -12.71 -19.21 -6.55
C GLU A 155 -12.49 -18.67 -5.14
N LYS A 156 -11.83 -17.52 -4.99
CA LYS A 156 -11.44 -16.98 -3.67
C LYS A 156 -12.17 -15.69 -3.37
N ASP A 157 -12.35 -15.43 -2.09
CA ASP A 157 -12.83 -14.15 -1.61
C ASP A 157 -11.75 -13.08 -1.80
N HIS A 158 -12.16 -11.94 -2.36
CA HIS A 158 -11.25 -10.86 -2.73
C HIS A 158 -10.86 -9.97 -1.54
N PHE A 159 -11.75 -9.92 -0.53
CA PHE A 159 -11.65 -9.10 0.69
C PHE A 159 -11.18 -7.67 0.42
N VAL A 160 -12.08 -6.84 -0.10
CA VAL A 160 -11.83 -5.41 -0.29
C VAL A 160 -11.90 -4.71 1.07
N VAL A 161 -10.77 -4.17 1.52
CA VAL A 161 -10.71 -3.33 2.74
C VAL A 161 -10.85 -1.89 2.31
N ARG A 162 -11.88 -1.18 2.78
CA ARG A 162 -12.10 0.25 2.53
C ARG A 162 -11.87 1.05 3.80
N ASP A 163 -11.14 2.15 3.72
CA ASP A 163 -10.89 3.09 4.82
C ASP A 163 -10.42 2.42 6.11
N LEU A 164 -9.59 1.36 5.97
CA LEU A 164 -9.09 0.53 7.07
C LEU A 164 -10.20 -0.13 7.92
N ASP A 165 -11.39 -0.31 7.35
CA ASP A 165 -12.44 -1.11 7.96
C ASP A 165 -12.16 -2.60 7.76
N PHE A 166 -11.64 -3.24 8.81
CA PHE A 166 -11.38 -4.67 8.86
C PHE A 166 -12.56 -5.49 9.40
N THR A 167 -13.72 -4.89 9.68
CA THR A 167 -14.84 -5.57 10.37
C THR A 167 -15.22 -6.88 9.69
N ALA A 168 -15.49 -6.84 8.37
CA ALA A 168 -15.85 -8.03 7.60
C ALA A 168 -14.71 -9.07 7.53
N ILE A 169 -13.46 -8.63 7.55
CA ILE A 169 -12.26 -9.48 7.47
C ILE A 169 -12.10 -10.23 8.80
N LEU A 170 -12.23 -9.52 9.92
CA LEU A 170 -12.08 -10.11 11.25
C LEU A 170 -13.14 -11.17 11.54
N GLU A 171 -14.34 -10.98 10.99
CA GLU A 171 -15.44 -11.93 11.11
C GLU A 171 -15.25 -13.13 10.15
N ASN A 172 -15.06 -12.87 8.86
CA ASN A 172 -15.27 -13.88 7.82
C ASN A 172 -13.98 -14.48 7.25
N ALA A 173 -12.87 -13.75 7.22
CA ALA A 173 -11.65 -14.23 6.59
C ALA A 173 -10.99 -15.38 7.38
N GLN A 174 -10.22 -16.18 6.66
CA GLN A 174 -9.29 -17.16 7.20
C GLN A 174 -7.86 -16.60 7.21
N PRO A 175 -6.96 -17.14 8.05
CA PRO A 175 -5.58 -16.68 8.14
C PRO A 175 -4.81 -16.72 6.82
N ASP A 176 -5.11 -17.70 5.98
CA ASP A 176 -4.47 -17.89 4.68
C ASP A 176 -4.96 -16.89 3.62
N ASP A 177 -6.09 -16.22 3.86
CA ASP A 177 -6.59 -15.15 2.99
C ASP A 177 -5.83 -13.84 3.23
N VAL A 178 -5.22 -13.67 4.41
CA VAL A 178 -4.53 -12.44 4.80
C VAL A 178 -3.08 -12.47 4.35
N ASP A 179 -2.77 -11.62 3.37
CA ASP A 179 -1.42 -11.47 2.87
C ASP A 179 -0.48 -10.71 3.82
N LEU A 180 0.79 -10.59 3.44
CA LEU A 180 1.78 -9.92 4.28
C LEU A 180 1.43 -8.45 4.56
N PHE A 181 0.91 -7.72 3.58
CA PHE A 181 0.56 -6.31 3.74
C PHE A 181 -0.63 -6.16 4.70
N GLY A 182 -1.64 -7.02 4.56
CA GLY A 182 -2.79 -7.10 5.46
C GLY A 182 -2.39 -7.41 6.89
N ARG A 183 -1.46 -8.36 7.09
CA ARG A 183 -0.89 -8.65 8.41
C ARG A 183 -0.22 -7.43 9.03
N MET A 184 0.56 -6.66 8.26
CA MET A 184 1.17 -5.43 8.75
C MET A 184 0.11 -4.42 9.20
N LEU A 185 -0.95 -4.23 8.40
CA LEU A 185 -2.03 -3.29 8.73
C LEU A 185 -2.89 -3.75 9.91
N MET A 186 -3.14 -5.05 10.04
CA MET A 186 -3.82 -5.62 11.20
C MET A 186 -3.01 -5.37 12.48
N VAL A 187 -1.68 -5.45 12.44
CA VAL A 187 -0.82 -5.11 13.60
C VAL A 187 -0.95 -3.63 13.95
N THR A 188 -1.03 -2.74 12.95
CA THR A 188 -1.24 -1.30 13.23
C THR A 188 -2.61 -1.00 13.83
N LEU A 189 -3.64 -1.78 13.48
CA LEU A 189 -5.01 -1.60 13.96
C LEU A 189 -5.27 -2.24 15.33
N LEU A 190 -4.89 -3.50 15.49
CA LEU A 190 -5.22 -4.34 16.66
C LEU A 190 -4.10 -4.37 17.70
N GLY A 191 -2.91 -3.90 17.33
CA GLY A 191 -1.67 -4.20 18.06
C GLY A 191 -1.18 -5.63 17.78
N ILE A 192 0.09 -5.88 18.11
CA ILE A 192 0.76 -7.15 17.82
C ILE A 192 0.09 -8.35 18.51
N ASP A 193 -0.33 -8.18 19.77
CA ASP A 193 -0.94 -9.27 20.53
C ASP A 193 -2.38 -9.53 20.09
N GLY A 194 -3.13 -8.47 19.73
CA GLY A 194 -4.47 -8.59 19.17
C GLY A 194 -4.47 -9.30 17.83
N ALA A 195 -3.55 -8.93 16.93
CA ALA A 195 -3.36 -9.62 15.66
C ALA A 195 -3.00 -11.10 15.87
N LYS A 196 -2.01 -11.41 16.72
CA LYS A 196 -1.64 -12.80 17.06
C LYS A 196 -2.81 -13.60 17.63
N ALA A 197 -3.60 -13.00 18.52
CA ALA A 197 -4.77 -13.65 19.10
C ALA A 197 -5.82 -13.98 18.03
N TRP A 198 -6.06 -13.09 17.07
CA TRP A 198 -6.96 -13.36 15.95
C TRP A 198 -6.48 -14.52 15.07
N PHE A 199 -5.20 -14.53 14.69
CA PHE A 199 -4.60 -15.63 13.91
C PHE A 199 -4.71 -16.96 14.67
N TYR A 200 -4.39 -16.96 15.96
CA TYR A 200 -4.47 -18.15 16.81
C TYR A 200 -5.91 -18.67 16.94
N ALA A 201 -6.89 -17.78 17.16
CA ALA A 201 -8.30 -18.14 17.26
C ALA A 201 -8.84 -18.77 15.97
N LYS A 202 -8.26 -18.42 14.83
CA LYS A 202 -8.58 -18.96 13.50
C LYS A 202 -7.68 -20.15 13.09
N GLY A 203 -6.86 -20.67 14.00
CA GLY A 203 -6.08 -21.90 13.79
C GLY A 203 -4.72 -21.71 13.12
N ALA A 204 -4.18 -20.49 13.06
CA ALA A 204 -2.87 -20.20 12.48
C ALA A 204 -1.93 -19.49 13.46
N ILE A 205 -0.65 -19.46 13.12
CA ILE A 205 0.36 -18.65 13.80
C ILE A 205 0.73 -17.51 12.85
N MET A 206 0.80 -16.29 13.39
CA MET A 206 1.15 -15.10 12.64
C MET A 206 2.64 -15.06 12.31
#